data_AF-A0A916JSW0-F1
#
_entry.id   AF-A0A916JSW0-F1
#
_cell.length_a   1.000
_cell.length_b   1.000
_cell.length_c   1.000
_cell.angle_alpha   90.00
_cell.angle_beta   90.00
_cell.angle_gamma   90.00
#
_symmetry.space_group_name_H-M   'P 1'
#
loop_
_entity.id
_entity.type
_entity.pdbx_description
1 polymer ?
#
loop_
_entity_poly.entity_id
_entity_poly.type
_entity_poly.pdbx_seq_one_letter_code
_entity_poly.pdbx_strand_id
1 'polypeptide(L)'
;MSQTILTAPAPQARPDYSGVSDAMLYDIARHNASVLSAKLMRLSDAADSDEMREHWAARRRLVKQQARVLNPEVRAEIIAQDEVWLLEKLALTTA
;
A
#
# COMPACT_ATOMS: atom_id res chain seq x y z
N MET A 1 30.64 18.22 -17.57
CA MET A 1 29.52 17.30 -17.80
C MET A 1 29.38 16.43 -16.56
N SER A 2 28.58 16.85 -15.58
CA SER A 2 28.43 16.13 -14.31
C SER A 2 27.43 15.00 -14.50
N GLN A 3 27.89 13.75 -14.31
CA GLN A 3 27.01 12.59 -14.21
C GLN A 3 26.21 12.69 -12.91
N THR A 4 24.92 13.00 -13.03
CA THR A 4 23.97 12.80 -11.94
C THR A 4 23.75 11.30 -11.81
N ILE A 5 24.41 10.66 -10.83
CA ILE A 5 24.09 9.30 -10.43
C ILE A 5 22.67 9.35 -9.84
N LEU A 6 21.68 8.92 -10.61
CA LEU A 6 20.36 8.57 -10.11
C LEU A 6 20.54 7.34 -9.22
N THR A 7 20.87 7.57 -7.96
CA THR A 7 20.85 6.52 -6.94
C THR A 7 19.41 6.04 -6.88
N ALA A 8 19.14 4.83 -7.41
CA ALA A 8 17.88 4.16 -7.16
C ALA A 8 17.64 4.17 -5.64
N PRO A 9 16.43 4.51 -5.16
CA PRO A 9 16.14 4.47 -3.74
C PRO A 9 16.53 3.07 -3.22
N ALA A 10 17.24 3.04 -2.09
CA ALA A 10 17.70 1.79 -1.50
C ALA A 10 16.51 0.81 -1.44
N PRO A 11 16.70 -0.47 -1.81
CA PRO A 11 15.64 -1.46 -1.71
C PRO A 11 15.14 -1.41 -0.27
N GLN A 12 13.88 -1.03 -0.10
CA GLN A 12 13.31 -0.93 1.24
C GLN A 12 13.40 -2.31 1.87
N ALA A 13 14.04 -2.38 3.04
CA ALA A 13 14.21 -3.63 3.74
C ALA A 13 12.83 -4.21 4.03
N ARG A 14 12.56 -5.37 3.44
CA ARG A 14 11.36 -6.15 3.72
C ARG A 14 11.25 -6.34 5.24
N PRO A 15 10.09 -6.08 5.86
CA PRO A 15 9.90 -6.39 7.27
C PRO A 15 10.22 -7.86 7.53
N ASP A 16 10.93 -8.16 8.62
CA ASP A 16 11.17 -9.54 9.02
C ASP A 16 9.92 -10.11 9.67
N TYR A 17 9.36 -11.14 9.03
CA TYR A 17 8.17 -11.84 9.50
C TYR A 17 8.49 -13.18 10.19
N SER A 18 9.77 -13.51 10.41
CA SER A 18 10.20 -14.81 10.96
C SER A 18 9.54 -15.22 12.28
N GLY A 19 9.12 -14.27 13.11
CA GLY A 19 8.40 -14.50 14.37
C GLY A 19 6.90 -14.16 14.36
N VAL A 20 6.32 -13.80 13.22
CA VAL A 20 4.93 -13.34 13.12
C VAL A 20 4.04 -14.48 12.64
N SER A 21 3.01 -14.81 13.43
CA SER A 21 2.01 -15.83 13.07
C SER A 21 1.20 -15.40 11.84
N ASP A 22 0.62 -16.36 11.11
CA ASP A 22 -0.17 -16.06 9.91
C ASP A 22 -1.39 -15.18 10.22
N ALA A 23 -2.05 -15.42 11.36
CA ALA A 23 -3.17 -14.61 11.82
C ALA A 23 -2.74 -13.16 12.10
N MET A 24 -1.61 -12.95 12.79
CA MET A 24 -1.09 -11.61 13.05
C MET A 24 -0.68 -10.92 11.75
N LEU A 25 -0.04 -11.64 10.84
CA LEU A 25 0.37 -11.13 9.54
C LEU A 25 -0.85 -10.69 8.70
N TYR A 26 -1.92 -11.47 8.73
CA TYR A 26 -3.19 -11.11 8.10
C TYR A 26 -3.81 -9.84 8.70
N ASP A 27 -3.82 -9.73 10.03
CA ASP A 27 -4.33 -8.54 10.72
C ASP A 27 -3.49 -7.29 10.40
N ILE A 28 -2.17 -7.43 10.33
CA ILE A 28 -1.25 -6.37 9.89
C ILE A 28 -1.59 -5.92 8.46
N ALA A 29 -1.73 -6.86 7.53
CA ALA A 29 -2.08 -6.55 6.15
C ALA A 29 -3.43 -5.83 6.04
N ARG A 30 -4.45 -6.28 6.80
CA ARG A 30 -5.75 -5.60 6.86
C ARG A 30 -5.69 -4.22 7.47
N HIS A 31 -4.88 -4.04 8.50
CA HIS A 31 -4.62 -2.73 9.06
C HIS A 31 -3.97 -1.80 8.03
N ASN A 32 -2.94 -2.26 7.31
CA ASN A 32 -2.26 -1.49 6.28
C ASN A 32 -3.19 -1.11 5.12
N ALA A 33 -4.04 -2.03 4.65
CA ALA A 33 -5.07 -1.73 3.67
C ALA A 33 -6.05 -0.65 4.15
N SER A 34 -6.42 -0.68 5.44
CA SER A 34 -7.32 0.30 6.05
C SER A 34 -6.68 1.68 6.13
N VAL A 35 -5.41 1.76 6.53
CA VAL A 35 -4.63 3.01 6.57
C VAL A 35 -4.47 3.58 5.16
N LEU A 36 -4.13 2.76 4.16
CA LEU A 36 -4.02 3.20 2.77
C LEU A 36 -5.38 3.69 2.24
N SER A 37 -6.46 2.97 2.52
CA SER A 37 -7.81 3.37 2.13
C SER A 37 -8.24 4.71 2.73
N ALA A 38 -7.85 4.99 3.98
CA ALA A 38 -8.10 6.28 4.62
C ALA A 38 -7.29 7.40 3.98
N LYS A 39 -6.05 7.13 3.59
CA LYS A 39 -5.21 8.11 2.87
C LYS A 39 -5.78 8.44 1.49
N LEU A 40 -6.15 7.43 0.71
CA LEU A 40 -6.77 7.61 -0.61
C LEU A 40 -8.09 8.38 -0.52
N MET A 41 -8.86 8.18 0.56
CA MET A 41 -10.06 8.99 0.83
C MET A 41 -9.71 10.47 1.01
N ARG A 42 -8.69 10.79 1.82
CA ARG A 42 -8.24 12.18 2.01
C ARG A 42 -7.73 12.83 0.72
N LEU A 43 -7.02 12.07 -0.12
CA LEU A 43 -6.58 12.55 -1.44
C LEU A 43 -7.75 12.81 -2.38
N SER A 44 -8.77 11.95 -2.35
CA SER A 44 -10.02 12.19 -3.09
C SER A 44 -10.73 13.46 -2.60
N ASP A 45 -10.83 13.66 -1.28
CA ASP A 45 -11.50 14.82 -0.69
C ASP A 45 -10.76 16.14 -1.00
N ALA A 46 -9.43 16.09 -1.09
CA ALA A 46 -8.56 17.24 -1.38
C ALA A 46 -8.28 17.47 -2.88
N ALA A 47 -8.89 16.69 -3.78
CA ALA A 47 -8.62 16.78 -5.22
C ALA A 47 -9.26 18.02 -5.87
N ASP A 48 -8.45 18.75 -6.65
CA ASP A 48 -8.87 19.98 -7.36
C ASP A 48 -9.68 19.72 -8.64
N SER A 49 -9.81 18.46 -9.07
CA SER A 49 -10.59 18.07 -10.23
C SER A 49 -11.43 16.82 -9.96
N ASP A 50 -12.56 16.71 -10.68
CA ASP A 50 -13.43 15.54 -10.60
C ASP A 50 -12.73 14.28 -11.11
N GLU A 51 -11.83 14.40 -12.10
CA GLU A 51 -11.03 13.29 -12.61
C GLU A 51 -10.09 12.74 -11.52
N MET A 52 -9.37 13.62 -10.82
CA MET A 52 -8.49 13.21 -9.71
C MET A 52 -9.28 12.64 -8.53
N ARG A 53 -10.44 13.23 -8.21
CA ARG A 53 -11.34 12.72 -7.18
C ARG A 53 -11.77 11.29 -7.50
N GLU A 54 -12.25 11.05 -8.72
CA GLU A 54 -12.70 9.72 -9.14
C GLU A 54 -11.55 8.72 -9.22
N HIS A 55 -10.37 9.15 -9.67
CA HIS A 55 -9.15 8.32 -9.66
C HIS A 55 -8.84 7.79 -8.24
N TRP A 56 -8.77 8.67 -7.24
CA TRP A 56 -8.48 8.28 -5.86
C TRP A 56 -9.60 7.44 -5.24
N ALA A 57 -10.86 7.78 -5.54
CA ALA A 57 -12.02 6.99 -5.11
C ALA A 57 -12.01 5.57 -5.70
N ALA A 58 -11.69 5.42 -6.99
CA ALA A 58 -11.57 4.14 -7.66
C ALA A 58 -10.43 3.30 -7.09
N ARG A 59 -9.25 3.90 -6.88
CA ARG A 59 -8.12 3.20 -6.26
C ARG A 59 -8.47 2.71 -4.86
N ARG A 60 -9.16 3.52 -4.06
CA ARG A 60 -9.65 3.13 -2.73
C ARG A 60 -10.61 1.94 -2.80
N ARG A 61 -11.54 1.91 -3.76
CA ARG A 61 -12.45 0.76 -3.95
C ARG A 61 -11.67 -0.51 -4.27
N LEU A 62 -10.65 -0.41 -5.12
CA LEU A 62 -9.78 -1.55 -5.44
C LEU A 62 -9.02 -2.06 -4.21
N VAL A 63 -8.42 -1.20 -3.39
CA VAL A 63 -7.73 -1.63 -2.15
C VAL A 63 -8.69 -2.38 -1.21
N LYS A 64 -9.91 -1.87 -1.02
CA LYS A 64 -10.92 -2.55 -0.20
C LYS A 64 -11.32 -3.90 -0.75
N GLN A 65 -11.46 -4.02 -2.08
CA GLN A 65 -11.76 -5.30 -2.73
C GLN A 65 -10.62 -6.30 -2.53
N GLN A 66 -9.37 -5.88 -2.76
CA GLN A 66 -8.17 -6.69 -2.55
C GLN A 66 -8.10 -7.19 -1.09
N ALA A 67 -8.34 -6.32 -0.10
CA ALA A 67 -8.35 -6.70 1.31
C ALA A 67 -9.49 -7.65 1.72
N ARG A 68 -10.61 -7.61 0.98
CA ARG A 68 -11.75 -8.52 1.21
C ARG A 68 -11.47 -9.93 0.71
N VAL A 69 -10.79 -10.05 -0.44
CA VAL A 69 -10.50 -11.33 -1.08
C VAL A 69 -9.15 -11.94 -0.65
N LEU A 70 -8.37 -11.23 0.15
CA LEU A 70 -7.09 -11.72 0.67
C LEU A 70 -7.28 -13.00 1.50
N ASN A 71 -6.58 -14.06 1.09
CA ASN A 71 -6.65 -15.36 1.74
C ASN A 71 -5.78 -15.40 3.01
N PRO A 72 -6.36 -15.61 4.21
CA PRO A 72 -5.59 -15.67 5.45
C PRO A 72 -4.70 -16.92 5.56
N GLU A 73 -4.93 -17.95 4.76
CA GLU A 73 -4.19 -19.22 4.81
C GLU A 73 -2.93 -19.21 3.93
N VAL A 74 -2.79 -18.23 3.03
CA VAL A 74 -1.67 -18.17 2.09
C VAL A 74 -0.71 -17.05 2.49
N ARG A 75 0.23 -17.40 3.38
CA ARG A 75 1.23 -16.47 3.93
C ARG A 75 1.95 -15.64 2.86
N ALA A 76 2.39 -16.28 1.78
CA ALA A 76 3.11 -15.61 0.70
C ALA A 76 2.28 -14.53 0.00
N GLU A 77 0.97 -14.77 -0.19
CA GLU A 77 0.05 -13.79 -0.78
C GLU A 77 -0.16 -12.59 0.15
N ILE A 78 -0.30 -12.83 1.46
CA ILE A 78 -0.45 -11.76 2.45
C ILE A 78 0.78 -10.85 2.44
N ILE A 79 1.99 -11.42 2.46
CA ILE A 79 3.22 -10.64 2.46
C ILE A 79 3.35 -9.84 1.15
N ALA A 80 3.13 -10.47 0.00
CA ALA A 80 3.25 -9.79 -1.30
C ALA A 80 2.23 -8.63 -1.42
N GLN A 81 1.00 -8.84 -0.96
CA GLN A 81 -0.03 -7.81 -1.01
C GLN A 81 0.26 -6.65 -0.04
N ASP A 82 0.76 -6.96 1.16
CA ASP A 82 1.15 -5.97 2.15
C ASP A 82 2.29 -5.08 1.65
N GLU A 83 3.31 -5.67 1.01
CA GLU A 83 4.41 -4.94 0.38
C GLU A 83 3.93 -3.93 -0.67
N VAL A 84 3.01 -4.35 -1.53
CA VAL A 84 2.43 -3.47 -2.56
C VAL A 84 1.73 -2.27 -1.90
N TRP A 85 0.93 -2.49 -0.86
CA TRP A 85 0.24 -1.41 -0.16
C TRP A 85 1.19 -0.49 0.61
N LEU A 86 2.26 -1.03 1.19
CA LEU A 86 3.29 -0.24 1.87
C LEU A 86 4.04 0.66 0.89
N LEU A 87 4.48 0.11 -0.25
CA LEU A 87 5.16 0.88 -1.31
C LEU A 87 4.27 1.99 -1.84
N GLU A 88 3.00 1.70 -2.11
CA GLU A 88 2.05 2.72 -2.57
C GLU A 88 1.83 3.81 -1.51
N LYS A 89 1.62 3.43 -0.24
CA LYS A 89 1.47 4.39 0.85
C LYS A 89 2.67 5.34 0.94
N LEU A 90 3.88 4.81 0.77
CA LEU A 90 5.13 5.58 0.79
C LEU A 90 5.22 6.52 -0.40
N ALA A 91 4.94 6.04 -1.62
CA ALA A 91 4.91 6.86 -2.83
C ALA A 91 3.94 8.05 -2.68
N LEU A 92 2.77 7.82 -2.08
CA LEU A 92 1.78 8.86 -1.80
C LEU A 92 2.19 9.81 -0.65
N THR A 93 3.24 9.51 0.12
CA THR A 93 3.70 10.36 1.25
C THR A 93 4.79 11.32 0.80
N THR A 94 5.52 10.93 -0.23
CA THR A 94 6.60 11.72 -0.84
C THR A 94 6.12 12.59 -2.01
N ALA A 95 4.85 12.48 -2.41
CA ALA A 95 4.18 13.27 -3.43
C ALA A 95 3.38 14.42 -2.79
#